data_AF-A0A963FGL9-F1
#
_entry.id   AF-A0A963FGL9-F1
#
_cell.length_a   1.000
_cell.length_b   1.000
_cell.length_c   1.000
_cell.angle_alpha   90.00
_cell.angle_beta   90.00
_cell.angle_gamma   90.00
#
_symmetry.space_group_name_H-M   'P 1'
#
loop_
_entity.id
_entity.type
_entity.pdbx_description
1 polymer ?
#
loop_
_entity_poly.entity_id
_entity_poly.type
_entity_poly.pdbx_seq_one_letter_code
_entity_poly.pdbx_strand_id
1 'polypeptide(L)'
;MKFSQLKIGDRFHYRNADFTKTGPLQAVADGSSSAQLIMRSAEVRTLDEQAEPNSTGLSVREQLHQAIDGYHRACQALVLETPADTAEALARLEVHYRELLQTMERIDSD
;
A
#
# COMPACT_ATOMS: atom_id res chain seq x y z
N MET A 1 -19.04 3.89 -1.68
CA MET A 1 -19.59 3.59 -0.33
C MET A 1 -20.37 4.79 0.20
N LYS A 2 -21.03 4.69 1.37
CA LYS A 2 -21.76 5.82 1.98
C LYS A 2 -20.92 6.52 3.06
N PHE A 3 -21.06 7.83 3.23
CA PHE A 3 -20.32 8.60 4.24
C PHE A 3 -20.52 8.06 5.68
N SER A 4 -21.70 7.53 6.00
CA SER A 4 -21.97 6.92 7.30
C SER A 4 -21.13 5.66 7.60
N GLN A 5 -20.57 5.02 6.57
CA GLN A 5 -19.78 3.79 6.70
C GLN A 5 -18.29 4.07 6.96
N LEU A 6 -17.83 5.29 6.66
CA LEU A 6 -16.46 5.73 6.96
C LEU A 6 -16.22 5.81 8.48
N LYS A 7 -15.01 5.51 8.92
CA LYS A 7 -14.55 5.79 10.28
C LYS A 7 -14.03 7.23 10.37
N ILE A 8 -14.00 7.77 11.58
CA ILE A 8 -13.34 9.06 11.82
C ILE A 8 -11.84 8.85 11.56
N GLY A 9 -11.24 9.73 10.77
CA GLY A 9 -9.87 9.63 10.28
C GLY A 9 -9.75 9.17 8.83
N ASP A 10 -10.77 8.53 8.25
CA ASP A 10 -10.70 8.03 6.88
C ASP A 10 -10.65 9.18 5.86
N ARG A 11 -9.78 9.04 4.85
CA ARG A 11 -9.74 9.93 3.68
C ARG A 11 -10.66 9.43 2.58
N PHE A 12 -11.40 10.35 1.96
CA PHE A 12 -12.34 10.03 0.90
C PHE A 12 -12.51 11.19 -0.09
N HIS A 13 -12.83 10.84 -1.33
CA HIS A 13 -13.17 11.73 -2.41
C HIS A 13 -14.68 11.95 -2.47
N TYR A 14 -15.10 13.22 -2.55
CA TYR A 14 -16.48 13.64 -2.65
C TYR A 14 -16.58 14.94 -3.45
N ARG A 15 -17.46 14.98 -4.46
CA ARG A 15 -17.69 16.18 -5.30
C ARG A 15 -16.39 16.81 -5.86
N ASN A 16 -15.50 15.99 -6.41
CA ASN A 16 -14.22 16.40 -7.01
C ASN A 16 -13.19 16.98 -6.03
N ALA A 17 -13.36 16.76 -4.72
CA ALA A 17 -12.39 17.16 -3.71
C ALA A 17 -12.16 16.04 -2.68
N ASP A 18 -10.99 16.10 -2.05
CA ASP A 18 -10.55 15.12 -1.06
C ASP A 18 -10.81 15.65 0.35
N PHE A 19 -11.27 14.75 1.22
CA PHE A 19 -11.72 15.07 2.56
C PHE A 19 -11.26 14.02 3.56
N THR A 20 -11.11 14.44 4.82
CA THR A 20 -10.89 13.56 5.96
C THR A 20 -12.10 13.61 6.88
N LYS A 21 -12.67 12.45 7.25
CA LYS A 21 -13.84 12.41 8.13
C LYS A 21 -13.46 12.77 9.56
N THR A 22 -14.03 13.83 10.11
CA THR A 22 -13.74 14.31 11.48
C THR A 22 -14.90 14.13 12.45
N GLY A 23 -16.10 13.80 11.95
CA GLY A 23 -17.26 13.53 12.79
C GLY A 23 -18.39 12.80 12.07
N PRO A 24 -19.55 12.58 12.74
CA PRO A 24 -20.68 11.81 12.20
C PRO A 24 -21.30 12.40 10.92
N LEU A 25 -21.13 13.72 10.73
CA LEU A 25 -21.59 14.52 9.60
C LEU A 25 -20.52 15.50 9.11
N GLN A 26 -19.32 15.48 9.71
CA GLN A 26 -18.29 16.49 9.50
C GLN A 26 -17.07 15.88 8.81
N ALA A 27 -16.52 16.63 7.86
CA ALA A 27 -15.26 16.32 7.23
C ALA A 27 -14.49 17.61 6.94
N VAL A 28 -13.17 17.50 6.84
CA VAL A 28 -12.29 18.63 6.53
C VAL A 28 -11.68 18.39 5.16
N ALA A 29 -11.72 19.39 4.28
CA ALA A 29 -11.13 19.29 2.95
C ALA A 29 -9.60 19.32 3.04
N ASP A 30 -8.91 18.58 2.18
CA ASP A 30 -7.45 18.61 2.10
C ASP A 30 -6.98 20.03 1.73
N GLY A 31 -6.09 20.61 2.53
CA GLY A 31 -5.66 22.02 2.40
C GLY A 31 -6.55 23.09 3.05
N SER A 32 -7.65 22.71 3.73
CA SER A 32 -8.48 23.63 4.51
C SER A 32 -8.53 23.21 5.98
N SER A 33 -8.64 24.17 6.89
CA SER A 33 -8.94 23.88 8.31
C SER A 33 -10.43 23.94 8.63
N SER A 34 -11.28 24.24 7.65
CA SER A 34 -12.71 24.42 7.85
C SER A 34 -13.46 23.09 7.74
N ALA A 35 -14.24 22.76 8.77
CA ALA A 35 -15.12 21.60 8.75
C ALA A 35 -16.36 21.85 7.88
N GLN A 36 -16.64 20.91 6.99
CA GLN A 36 -17.80 20.89 6.11
C GLN A 36 -18.79 19.79 6.51
N LEU A 37 -20.08 20.07 6.37
CA LEU A 37 -21.14 19.11 6.61
C LEU A 37 -21.39 18.23 5.37
N ILE A 38 -21.39 16.91 5.56
CA ILE A 38 -21.67 15.91 4.53
C ILE A 38 -22.82 15.02 5.00
N MET A 39 -23.79 14.81 4.13
CA MET A 39 -24.95 13.97 4.44
C MET A 39 -24.54 12.52 4.69
N ARG A 40 -25.18 11.85 5.66
CA ARG A 40 -24.93 10.43 5.97
C ARG A 40 -25.08 9.51 4.75
N SER A 41 -26.07 9.80 3.90
CA SER A 41 -26.40 9.05 2.69
C SER A 41 -25.58 9.43 1.46
N ALA A 42 -24.64 10.38 1.59
CA ALA A 42 -23.78 10.80 0.49
C ALA A 42 -22.91 9.63 0.00
N GLU A 43 -22.79 9.50 -1.32
CA GLU A 43 -21.88 8.55 -1.94
C GLU A 43 -20.48 9.14 -2.00
N VAL A 44 -19.52 8.38 -1.48
CA VAL A 44 -18.12 8.76 -1.35
C VAL A 44 -17.23 7.61 -1.82
N ARG A 45 -16.03 7.95 -2.29
CA ARG A 45 -14.98 6.98 -2.63
C ARG A 45 -13.85 7.13 -1.63
N THR A 46 -13.48 6.08 -0.93
CA THR A 46 -12.31 6.07 -0.05
C THR A 46 -11.04 6.29 -0.86
N LEU A 47 -10.15 7.13 -0.34
CA LEU A 47 -8.84 7.41 -0.94
C LEU A 47 -7.76 6.49 -0.36
N ASP A 48 -7.90 6.09 0.90
CA ASP A 48 -7.03 5.07 1.53
C ASP A 48 -7.32 3.63 1.04
N GLU A 49 -8.35 3.43 0.21
CA GLU A 49 -8.55 2.19 -0.56
C GLU A 49 -7.78 2.19 -1.90
N GLN A 50 -6.84 3.13 -2.10
CA GLN A 50 -5.80 3.04 -3.13
C GLN A 50 -4.49 2.40 -2.61
N ALA A 51 -4.60 1.47 -1.67
CA ALA A 51 -3.95 0.18 -1.91
C ALA A 51 -5.06 -0.71 -2.43
N GLU A 52 -5.08 -0.98 -3.74
CA GLU A 52 -5.89 -2.06 -4.27
C GLU A 52 -5.66 -3.29 -3.38
N PRO A 53 -6.67 -3.85 -2.72
CA PRO A 53 -6.51 -5.19 -2.22
C PRO A 53 -6.49 -6.03 -3.48
N ASN A 54 -5.30 -6.39 -3.96
CA ASN A 54 -5.15 -7.73 -4.53
C ASN A 54 -5.65 -8.65 -3.42
N SER A 55 -6.94 -8.99 -3.51
CA SER A 55 -7.66 -9.86 -2.61
C SER A 55 -7.15 -11.28 -2.84
N THR A 56 -5.98 -11.53 -2.31
CA THR A 56 -5.64 -12.80 -1.69
C THR A 56 -5.65 -12.47 -0.20
N GLY A 57 -6.42 -13.20 0.60
CA GLY A 57 -6.59 -13.01 2.05
C GLY A 57 -5.32 -13.29 2.85
N LEU A 58 -4.24 -12.68 2.41
CA LEU A 58 -2.88 -12.84 2.86
C LEU A 58 -2.64 -11.86 3.99
N SER A 59 -2.08 -12.39 5.06
CA SER A 59 -1.50 -11.61 6.14
C SER A 59 -0.52 -10.57 5.60
N VAL A 60 -0.30 -9.49 6.36
CA VAL A 60 0.72 -8.47 6.05
C VAL A 60 2.09 -9.12 5.78
N ARG A 61 2.40 -10.22 6.48
CA ARG A 61 3.60 -11.04 6.26
C ARG A 61 3.65 -11.61 4.84
N GLU A 62 2.59 -12.26 4.40
CA GLU A 62 2.50 -12.84 3.06
C GLU A 62 2.53 -11.76 1.97
N GLN A 63 1.93 -10.60 2.22
CA GLN A 63 2.03 -9.44 1.31
C GLN A 63 3.46 -8.90 1.22
N LEU A 64 4.17 -8.82 2.36
CA LEU A 64 5.56 -8.40 2.39
C LEU A 64 6.47 -9.39 1.64
N HIS A 65 6.27 -10.71 1.84
CA HIS A 65 6.95 -11.74 1.06
C HIS A 65 6.71 -11.57 -0.45
N GLN A 66 5.46 -11.40 -0.87
CA GLN A 66 5.14 -11.20 -2.28
C GLN A 66 5.77 -9.93 -2.87
N ALA A 67 5.78 -8.82 -2.12
CA ALA A 67 6.40 -7.58 -2.56
C ALA A 67 7.91 -7.74 -2.79
N ILE A 68 8.58 -8.46 -1.90
CA ILE A 68 10.02 -8.72 -1.97
C ILE A 68 10.34 -9.67 -3.13
N ASP A 69 9.54 -10.72 -3.32
CA ASP A 69 9.68 -11.62 -4.48
C ASP A 69 9.52 -10.86 -5.80
N GLY A 70 8.53 -9.96 -5.87
CA GLY A 70 8.32 -9.08 -7.02
C GLY A 70 9.52 -8.18 -7.29
N TYR A 71 10.06 -7.54 -6.24
CA TYR A 71 11.26 -6.72 -6.33
C TYR A 71 12.47 -7.52 -6.82
N HIS A 72 12.71 -8.71 -6.28
CA HIS A 72 13.82 -9.58 -6.69
C HIS A 72 13.74 -9.94 -8.18
N ARG A 73 12.56 -10.34 -8.66
CA ARG A 73 12.34 -10.64 -10.08
C ARG A 73 12.60 -9.43 -10.98
N ALA A 74 12.19 -8.24 -10.57
CA ALA A 74 12.46 -7.01 -11.32
C ALA A 74 13.97 -6.74 -11.41
N CYS A 75 14.71 -6.90 -10.31
CA CYS A 75 16.17 -6.78 -10.31
C CYS A 75 16.83 -7.83 -11.22
N GLN A 76 16.38 -9.08 -11.20
CA GLN A 76 16.88 -10.12 -12.09
C GLN A 76 16.69 -9.76 -13.57
N ALA A 77 15.50 -9.24 -13.93
CA ALA A 77 15.22 -8.80 -15.29
C ALA A 77 16.16 -7.67 -15.75
N LEU A 78 16.37 -6.66 -14.89
CA LEU A 78 17.29 -5.55 -15.18
C LEU A 78 18.75 -6.01 -15.36
N VAL A 79 19.18 -6.99 -14.57
CA VAL A 79 20.53 -7.57 -14.69
C VAL A 79 20.66 -8.36 -16.00
N LEU A 80 19.64 -9.12 -16.38
CA LEU A 80 19.62 -9.89 -17.64
C LEU A 80 19.61 -8.99 -18.89
N GLU A 81 19.09 -7.77 -18.80
CA GLU A 81 19.15 -6.76 -19.87
C GLU A 81 20.57 -6.20 -20.07
N THR A 82 21.49 -6.42 -19.13
CA THR A 82 22.88 -5.95 -19.20
C THR A 82 23.83 -7.12 -19.50
N PRO A 83 24.52 -7.15 -20.66
CA PRO A 83 25.23 -8.33 -21.13
C PRO A 83 26.61 -8.59 -20.50
N ALA A 84 27.16 -7.66 -19.71
CA ALA A 84 28.43 -7.84 -19.03
C ALA A 84 28.21 -8.31 -17.59
N ASP A 85 28.92 -9.37 -17.18
CA ASP A 85 28.96 -9.91 -15.81
C ASP A 85 27.60 -10.33 -15.23
N THR A 86 26.62 -10.63 -16.09
CA THR A 86 25.25 -11.03 -15.72
C THR A 86 25.22 -12.18 -14.72
N ALA A 87 26.09 -13.18 -14.88
CA ALA A 87 26.13 -14.34 -14.00
C ALA A 87 26.60 -13.98 -12.57
N GLU A 88 27.63 -13.13 -12.45
CA GLU A 88 28.14 -12.68 -11.16
C GLU A 88 27.13 -11.74 -10.48
N ALA A 89 26.54 -10.82 -11.25
CA ALA A 89 25.52 -9.92 -10.75
C ALA A 89 24.27 -10.67 -10.25
N LEU A 90 23.81 -11.70 -10.97
CA LEU A 90 22.70 -12.56 -10.53
C LEU A 90 23.06 -13.37 -9.28
N ALA A 91 24.28 -13.92 -9.20
CA ALA A 91 24.73 -14.66 -8.02
C ALA A 91 24.78 -13.76 -6.77
N ARG A 92 25.28 -12.52 -6.91
CA ARG A 92 25.30 -11.53 -5.83
C ARG A 92 23.89 -11.12 -5.40
N LEU A 93 22.99 -10.92 -6.36
CA LEU A 93 21.59 -10.58 -6.09
C LEU A 93 20.89 -11.69 -5.29
N GLU A 94 21.10 -12.95 -5.69
CA GLU A 94 20.52 -14.12 -5.04
C GLU A 94 21.00 -14.27 -3.58
N VAL A 95 22.28 -14.01 -3.31
CA VAL A 95 22.83 -14.03 -1.93
C VAL A 95 22.09 -13.03 -1.06
N HIS A 96 21.95 -11.78 -1.49
CA HIS A 96 21.29 -10.74 -0.70
C HIS A 96 19.79 -10.97 -0.54
N TYR A 97 19.12 -11.52 -1.55
CA TYR A 97 17.72 -11.90 -1.46
C TYR A 97 17.50 -12.97 -0.36
N ARG A 98 18.38 -13.98 -0.27
CA ARG A 98 18.31 -14.98 0.81
C ARG A 98 18.57 -14.42 2.19
N GLU A 99 19.57 -13.55 2.34
CA GLU A 99 19.87 -12.88 3.61
C GLU A 99 18.67 -12.07 4.11
N LEU A 100 17.99 -11.37 3.19
CA LEU A 100 16.82 -10.57 3.49
C LEU A 100 15.64 -11.44 3.96
N LEU A 101 15.36 -12.55 3.28
CA LEU A 101 14.32 -13.50 3.70
C LEU A 101 14.61 -14.10 5.07
N GLN A 102 15.85 -14.52 5.34
CA GLN A 102 16.24 -15.04 6.65
C GLN A 102 16.09 -14.00 7.77
N THR A 103 16.41 -12.73 7.48
CA THR A 103 16.26 -11.64 8.45
C THR A 103 14.79 -11.43 8.81
N MET A 104 13.90 -11.51 7.82
CA MET A 104 12.46 -11.41 8.06
C MET A 104 11.92 -12.57 8.90
N GLU A 105 12.29 -13.81 8.59
CA GLU A 105 11.85 -14.97 9.37
C GLU A 105 12.26 -14.88 10.85
N ARG A 106 13.40 -14.24 11.13
CA ARG A 106 13.86 -13.99 12.50
C ARG A 106 13.04 -12.93 13.22
N ILE A 107 12.67 -11.85 12.54
CA ILE A 107 11.82 -10.78 13.12
C ILE A 107 10.44 -11.33 13.51
N ASP A 108 9.94 -12.32 12.79
CA ASP A 108 8.65 -12.95 13.08
C ASP A 108 8.67 -14.00 14.20
N SER A 109 9.86 -14.38 14.70
CA SER A 109 10.03 -15.41 15.75
C SER A 109 10.27 -14.82 17.15
N ASP A 110 10.44 -13.50 17.27
CA ASP A 110 10.60 -12.71 18.51
C ASP A 110 9.28 -12.05 18.93
#